data_AF-A0A0P7XM25-F1
#
_entry.id   AF-A0A0P7XM25-F1
#
_cell.length_a   1.000
_cell.length_b   1.000
_cell.length_c   1.000
_cell.angle_alpha   90.00
_cell.angle_beta   90.00
_cell.angle_gamma   90.00
#
_symmetry.space_group_name_H-M   'P 1'
#
loop_
_entity.id
_entity.type
_entity.pdbx_description
1 polymer ?
#
loop_
_entity_poly.entity_id
_entity_poly.type
_entity_poly.pdbx_seq_one_letter_code
_entity_poly.pdbx_strand_id
1 'polypeptide(L)'
;MLAHLKPGVEKKVVFLTARVHPGESPASFVCQGVIDFLVSQHPVAQVLRDHVVFKIVPMLNPDGVYLGNYRCSLMGFDLNRHWQDPSPWAHPTLHAVKQLIVHMNQDPKVSLEFYIDVHAHSTMMNGFMYGNVFEDEERVQRQAVFPRLLCHNAPDFSFVSPGPSHRRTRPPIPHGALTTEAATRDAFL
;
A
#
# COMPACT_ATOMS: atom_id res chain seq x y z
N MET A 1 -5.22 -22.07 -2.27
CA MET A 1 -4.24 -21.60 -3.28
C MET A 1 -3.03 -20.94 -2.58
N LEU A 2 -2.16 -21.73 -1.92
CA LEU A 2 -1.01 -21.25 -1.12
C LEU A 2 0.20 -22.24 -1.16
N ALA A 3 0.47 -22.84 -2.32
CA ALA A 3 1.32 -24.03 -2.45
C ALA A 3 2.82 -23.78 -2.70
N HIS A 4 3.31 -22.53 -2.69
CA HIS A 4 4.67 -22.23 -3.19
C HIS A 4 5.77 -22.10 -2.13
N LEU A 5 5.48 -22.28 -0.83
CA LEU A 5 6.52 -22.21 0.22
C LEU A 5 6.72 -23.55 0.91
N LYS A 6 7.97 -23.85 1.28
CA LYS A 6 8.38 -25.09 1.95
C LYS A 6 7.49 -25.35 3.18
N PRO A 7 6.97 -26.58 3.38
CA PRO A 7 6.19 -26.91 4.56
C PRO A 7 6.97 -26.66 5.85
N GLY A 8 6.34 -26.04 6.84
CA GLY A 8 6.94 -25.81 8.17
C GLY A 8 7.66 -24.47 8.37
N VAL A 9 7.75 -23.62 7.34
CA VAL A 9 8.30 -22.25 7.47
C VAL A 9 7.17 -21.24 7.59
N GLU A 10 7.28 -20.33 8.57
CA GLU A 10 6.41 -19.17 8.72
C GLU A 10 6.41 -18.32 7.43
N LYS A 11 5.23 -17.99 6.93
CA LYS A 11 5.06 -17.28 5.66
C LYS A 11 5.00 -15.78 5.93
N LYS A 12 6.06 -15.07 5.56
CA LYS A 12 6.08 -13.60 5.57
C LYS A 12 5.22 -13.06 4.43
N VAL A 13 4.24 -12.24 4.75
CA VAL A 13 3.30 -11.67 3.80
C VAL A 13 3.47 -10.15 3.74
N VAL A 14 3.49 -9.63 2.51
CA VAL A 14 3.30 -8.21 2.22
C VAL A 14 1.98 -8.06 1.48
N PHE A 15 1.06 -7.30 2.07
CA PHE A 15 -0.23 -7.00 1.46
C PHE A 15 -0.19 -5.60 0.84
N LEU A 16 -0.60 -5.48 -0.42
CA LEU A 16 -0.64 -4.22 -1.14
C LEU A 16 -2.02 -4.00 -1.73
N THR A 17 -2.62 -2.85 -1.47
CA THR A 17 -3.84 -2.36 -2.09
C THR A 17 -3.55 -1.10 -2.89
N ALA A 18 -4.40 -0.79 -3.87
CA ALA A 18 -4.35 0.47 -4.60
C ALA A 18 -5.76 0.88 -5.05
N ARG A 19 -5.93 2.15 -5.42
CA ARG A 19 -7.16 2.72 -5.99
C ARG A 19 -8.40 2.49 -5.13
N VAL A 20 -8.30 2.76 -3.83
CA VAL A 20 -9.49 2.91 -2.98
C VAL A 20 -10.26 4.18 -3.36
N HIS A 21 -9.54 5.27 -3.66
CA HIS A 21 -10.08 6.44 -4.32
C HIS A 21 -9.94 6.28 -5.85
N PRO A 22 -11.03 6.38 -6.62
CA PRO A 22 -10.98 6.10 -8.05
C PRO A 22 -10.15 7.08 -8.88
N GLY A 23 -10.16 8.37 -8.55
CA GLY A 23 -9.49 9.43 -9.29
C GLY A 23 -7.96 9.41 -9.18
N GLU A 24 -7.43 8.62 -8.25
CA GLU A 24 -6.00 8.50 -7.99
C GLU A 24 -5.33 7.51 -8.96
N SER A 25 -5.50 7.75 -10.26
CA SER A 25 -4.94 6.92 -11.33
C SER A 25 -3.43 6.69 -11.25
N PRO A 26 -2.58 7.62 -10.72
CA PRO A 26 -1.17 7.33 -10.52
C PRO A 26 -0.96 6.04 -9.73
N ALA A 27 -1.75 5.76 -8.69
CA ALA A 27 -1.61 4.57 -7.85
C ALA A 27 -1.62 3.25 -8.64
N SER A 28 -2.36 3.19 -9.76
CA SER A 28 -2.35 2.03 -10.66
C SER A 28 -1.01 1.83 -11.35
N PHE A 29 -0.31 2.90 -11.73
CA PHE A 29 1.00 2.81 -12.36
C PHE A 29 2.09 2.34 -11.39
N VAL A 30 2.05 2.74 -10.11
CA VAL A 30 2.95 2.15 -9.09
C VAL A 30 2.63 0.69 -8.88
N CYS A 31 1.34 0.36 -8.72
CA CYS A 31 0.95 -1.03 -8.50
C CYS A 31 1.37 -1.92 -9.68
N GLN A 32 1.19 -1.44 -10.91
CA GLN A 32 1.67 -2.11 -12.12
C GLN A 32 3.19 -2.28 -12.09
N GLY A 33 3.96 -1.23 -11.82
CA GLY A 33 5.42 -1.32 -11.75
C GLY A 33 5.93 -2.28 -10.67
N VAL A 34 5.25 -2.35 -9.53
CA VAL A 34 5.52 -3.34 -8.48
C VAL A 34 5.27 -4.75 -8.99
N ILE A 35 4.11 -5.00 -9.62
CA ILE A 35 3.78 -6.31 -10.19
C ILE A 35 4.81 -6.69 -11.26
N ASP A 36 5.10 -5.81 -12.21
CA ASP A 36 6.05 -6.04 -13.30
C ASP A 36 7.43 -6.41 -12.78
N PHE A 37 7.93 -5.66 -11.78
CA PHE A 37 9.19 -5.99 -11.11
C PHE A 37 9.12 -7.36 -10.42
N LEU A 38 8.07 -7.61 -9.64
CA LEU A 38 7.90 -8.83 -8.87
C LEU A 38 7.71 -10.08 -9.74
N VAL A 39 7.25 -9.97 -10.99
CA VAL A 39 7.14 -11.12 -11.92
C VAL A 39 8.33 -11.24 -12.86
N SER A 40 9.23 -10.24 -12.86
CA SER A 40 10.41 -10.24 -13.72
C SER A 40 11.45 -11.30 -13.33
N GLN A 41 12.43 -11.47 -14.22
CA GLN A 41 13.62 -12.29 -14.00
C GLN A 41 14.72 -11.58 -13.21
N HIS A 42 14.45 -10.40 -12.65
CA HIS A 42 15.44 -9.67 -11.86
C HIS A 42 15.87 -10.51 -10.64
N PRO A 43 17.18 -10.66 -10.34
CA PRO A 43 17.65 -11.51 -9.25
C PRO A 43 17.04 -11.15 -7.88
N VAL A 44 16.88 -9.85 -7.61
CA VAL A 44 16.22 -9.38 -6.37
C VAL A 44 14.75 -9.81 -6.33
N ALA A 45 14.03 -9.77 -7.46
CA ALA A 45 12.63 -10.20 -7.51
C ALA A 45 12.49 -11.70 -7.25
N GLN A 46 13.43 -12.52 -7.76
CA GLN A 46 13.49 -13.95 -7.47
C GLN A 46 13.69 -14.21 -5.97
N VAL A 47 14.69 -13.55 -5.35
CA VAL A 47 14.94 -13.66 -3.90
C VAL A 47 13.70 -13.24 -3.10
N LEU A 48 13.03 -12.15 -3.49
CA LEU A 48 11.80 -11.73 -2.83
C LEU A 48 10.69 -12.79 -2.91
N ARG A 49 10.47 -13.38 -4.09
CA ARG A 49 9.47 -14.45 -4.28
C ARG A 49 9.78 -15.73 -3.49
N ASP A 50 11.05 -16.01 -3.23
CA ASP A 50 11.48 -17.17 -2.45
C ASP A 50 11.22 -17.01 -0.93
N HIS A 51 11.16 -15.76 -0.44
CA HIS A 51 11.11 -15.47 1.00
C HIS A 51 9.81 -14.79 1.45
N VAL A 52 9.08 -14.16 0.53
CA VAL A 52 7.93 -13.31 0.84
C VAL A 52 6.77 -13.62 -0.10
N VAL A 53 5.58 -13.74 0.47
CA VAL A 53 4.33 -13.82 -0.29
C VAL A 53 3.75 -12.43 -0.46
N PHE A 54 3.63 -11.99 -1.72
CA PHE A 54 2.93 -10.75 -2.03
C PHE A 54 1.45 -11.03 -2.30
N LYS A 55 0.58 -10.29 -1.62
CA LYS A 55 -0.87 -10.29 -1.84
C LYS A 55 -1.27 -8.91 -2.35
N ILE A 56 -1.69 -8.83 -3.61
CA ILE A 56 -1.88 -7.56 -4.29
C ILE A 56 -3.33 -7.43 -4.76
N VAL A 57 -3.99 -6.35 -4.35
CA VAL A 57 -5.31 -5.92 -4.84
C VAL A 57 -5.08 -4.64 -5.65
N PRO A 58 -4.97 -4.72 -6.99
CA PRO A 58 -4.56 -3.59 -7.81
C PRO A 58 -5.62 -2.49 -7.89
N MET A 59 -6.88 -2.80 -7.54
CA MET A 59 -7.98 -1.87 -7.58
C MET A 59 -9.06 -2.23 -6.56
N LEU A 60 -9.20 -1.41 -5.52
CA LEU A 60 -10.23 -1.58 -4.49
C LEU A 60 -11.60 -1.04 -4.92
N ASN A 61 -11.64 -0.05 -5.81
CA ASN A 61 -12.88 0.62 -6.21
C ASN A 61 -13.13 0.60 -7.73
N PRO A 62 -13.31 -0.59 -8.35
CA PRO A 62 -13.48 -0.71 -9.79
C PRO A 62 -14.71 0.04 -10.31
N ASP A 63 -15.82 0.02 -9.58
CA ASP A 63 -17.07 0.69 -10.01
C ASP A 63 -16.90 2.21 -10.03
N GLY A 64 -16.30 2.78 -8.98
CA GLY A 64 -16.01 4.22 -8.95
C GLY A 64 -15.06 4.65 -10.07
N VAL A 65 -14.11 3.77 -10.47
CA VAL A 65 -13.21 4.03 -11.59
C VAL A 65 -13.96 4.03 -12.91
N TYR A 66 -14.79 3.02 -13.14
CA TYR A 66 -15.60 2.91 -14.35
C TYR A 66 -16.52 4.12 -14.55
N LEU A 67 -17.09 4.66 -13.46
CA LEU A 67 -17.98 5.82 -13.48
C LEU A 67 -17.25 7.17 -13.58
N GLY A 68 -15.92 7.19 -13.45
CA GLY A 68 -15.16 8.43 -13.44
C GLY A 68 -15.33 9.24 -12.15
N ASN A 69 -15.66 8.61 -11.03
CA ASN A 69 -15.66 9.26 -9.72
C ASN A 69 -14.23 9.70 -9.36
N TYR A 70 -14.12 10.70 -8.48
CA TYR A 70 -12.81 11.07 -7.93
C TYR A 70 -12.49 10.32 -6.63
N ARG A 71 -13.42 10.33 -5.66
CA ARG A 71 -13.16 9.84 -4.30
C ARG A 71 -14.01 8.65 -3.88
N CYS A 72 -15.28 8.61 -4.31
CA CYS A 72 -16.27 7.71 -3.75
C CYS A 72 -16.56 6.48 -4.61
N SER A 73 -17.12 5.44 -3.98
CA SER A 73 -17.72 4.26 -4.65
C SER A 73 -18.97 4.62 -5.46
N LEU A 74 -19.55 3.64 -6.17
CA LEU A 74 -20.83 3.75 -6.87
C LEU A 74 -21.94 4.33 -5.98
N MET A 75 -21.97 3.97 -4.69
CA MET A 75 -22.99 4.44 -3.76
C MET A 75 -22.66 5.79 -3.08
N GLY A 76 -21.56 6.43 -3.46
CA GLY A 76 -21.16 7.73 -2.90
C GLY A 76 -20.35 7.65 -1.60
N PHE A 77 -19.92 6.44 -1.16
CA PHE A 77 -19.11 6.27 0.04
C PHE A 77 -17.62 6.48 -0.22
N ASP A 78 -16.94 7.20 0.69
CA ASP A 78 -15.48 7.19 0.79
C ASP A 78 -15.04 5.90 1.48
N LEU A 79 -14.61 4.91 0.68
CA LEU A 79 -14.24 3.58 1.19
C LEU A 79 -13.13 3.64 2.25
N ASN A 80 -12.21 4.60 2.18
CA ASN A 80 -11.11 4.72 3.16
C ASN A 80 -11.57 5.30 4.51
N ARG A 81 -12.88 5.46 4.72
CA ARG A 81 -13.52 5.84 5.99
C ARG A 81 -14.36 4.71 6.60
N HIS A 82 -14.44 3.57 5.94
CA HIS A 82 -15.30 2.44 6.35
C HIS A 82 -14.53 1.18 6.72
N TRP A 83 -13.21 1.26 6.94
CA TRP A 83 -12.40 0.11 7.35
C TRP A 83 -12.82 -0.49 8.70
N GLN A 84 -13.36 0.32 9.63
CA GLN A 84 -13.75 -0.17 10.96
C GLN A 84 -14.91 -1.17 10.89
N ASP A 85 -15.95 -0.86 10.13
CA ASP A 85 -17.14 -1.71 9.96
C ASP A 85 -17.66 -1.67 8.51
N PRO A 86 -16.99 -2.39 7.58
CA PRO A 86 -17.41 -2.40 6.20
C PRO A 86 -18.63 -3.31 5.99
N SER A 87 -19.74 -2.75 5.52
CA SER A 87 -20.90 -3.55 5.07
C SER A 87 -20.55 -4.43 3.86
N PRO A 88 -20.88 -5.73 3.87
CA PRO A 88 -20.72 -6.60 2.69
C PRO A 88 -21.62 -6.20 1.52
N TRP A 89 -22.68 -5.42 1.77
CA TRP A 89 -23.59 -4.94 0.74
C TRP A 89 -23.18 -3.57 0.19
N ALA A 90 -22.82 -2.61 1.05
CA ALA A 90 -22.44 -1.27 0.61
C ALA A 90 -20.96 -1.13 0.23
N HIS A 91 -20.08 -1.92 0.86
CA HIS A 91 -18.62 -1.86 0.69
C HIS A 91 -18.04 -3.26 0.38
N PRO A 92 -18.55 -3.99 -0.63
CA PRO A 92 -18.23 -5.40 -0.85
C PRO A 92 -16.73 -5.66 -1.03
N THR A 93 -16.03 -4.80 -1.77
CA THR A 93 -14.58 -4.92 -2.02
C THR A 93 -13.78 -4.73 -0.74
N LEU A 94 -14.11 -3.69 0.03
CA LEU A 94 -13.48 -3.38 1.31
C LEU A 94 -13.71 -4.48 2.34
N HIS A 95 -14.95 -4.97 2.43
CA HIS A 95 -15.31 -6.08 3.31
C HIS A 95 -14.53 -7.35 2.95
N ALA A 96 -14.49 -7.74 1.68
CA ALA A 96 -13.76 -8.93 1.25
C ALA A 96 -12.26 -8.85 1.55
N VAL A 97 -11.63 -7.69 1.31
CA VAL A 97 -10.21 -7.47 1.62
C VAL A 97 -9.95 -7.47 3.12
N LYS A 98 -10.80 -6.82 3.92
CA LYS A 98 -10.69 -6.87 5.38
C LYS A 98 -10.78 -8.29 5.91
N GLN A 99 -11.75 -9.08 5.45
CA GLN A 99 -11.90 -10.49 5.86
C GLN A 99 -10.66 -11.32 5.50
N LEU A 100 -10.07 -11.09 4.32
CA LEU A 100 -8.83 -11.77 3.92
C LEU A 100 -7.66 -11.39 4.84
N ILE A 101 -7.50 -10.11 5.16
CA ILE A 101 -6.43 -9.62 6.05
C ILE A 101 -6.60 -10.20 7.46
N VAL A 102 -7.82 -10.14 8.03
CA VAL A 102 -8.14 -10.72 9.34
C VAL A 102 -7.85 -12.21 9.37
N HIS A 103 -8.28 -12.95 8.34
CA HIS A 103 -8.04 -14.39 8.23
C HIS A 103 -6.54 -14.72 8.21
N MET A 104 -5.74 -13.97 7.44
CA MET A 104 -4.29 -14.16 7.42
C MET A 104 -3.63 -13.81 8.75
N ASN A 105 -4.08 -12.76 9.42
CA ASN A 105 -3.54 -12.38 10.72
C ASN A 105 -3.85 -13.41 11.82
N GLN A 106 -4.94 -14.16 11.68
CA GLN A 106 -5.32 -15.24 12.60
C GLN A 106 -4.60 -16.56 12.31
N ASP A 107 -3.99 -16.72 11.13
CA ASP A 107 -3.25 -17.94 10.79
C ASP A 107 -1.86 -17.91 11.44
N PRO A 108 -1.56 -18.81 12.41
CA PRO A 108 -0.27 -18.82 13.10
C PRO A 108 0.91 -19.17 12.18
N LYS A 109 0.66 -19.61 10.94
CA LYS A 109 1.69 -19.88 9.94
C LYS A 109 2.00 -18.67 9.07
N VAL A 110 1.30 -17.56 9.26
CA VAL A 110 1.43 -16.34 8.46
C VAL A 110 1.87 -15.19 9.36
N SER A 111 2.97 -14.55 8.97
CA SER A 111 3.39 -13.26 9.54
C SER A 111 3.06 -12.16 8.53
N LEU A 112 2.08 -11.32 8.84
CA LEU A 112 1.79 -10.12 8.05
C LEU A 112 2.79 -9.01 8.41
N GLU A 113 3.82 -8.86 7.58
CA GLU A 113 4.93 -7.93 7.82
C GLU A 113 4.56 -6.49 7.44
N PHE A 114 3.89 -6.32 6.31
CA PHE A 114 3.48 -5.02 5.81
C PHE A 114 2.06 -5.06 5.23
N TYR A 115 1.31 -3.99 5.48
CA TYR A 115 0.19 -3.59 4.66
C TYR A 115 0.49 -2.22 4.05
N ILE A 116 0.31 -2.11 2.74
CA ILE A 116 0.65 -0.92 1.95
C ILE A 116 -0.60 -0.57 1.15
N ASP A 117 -1.07 0.67 1.27
CA ASP A 117 -2.19 1.20 0.50
C ASP A 117 -1.71 2.32 -0.42
N VAL A 118 -1.72 2.11 -1.73
CA VAL A 118 -1.17 3.10 -2.67
C VAL A 118 -2.23 4.13 -3.03
N HIS A 119 -1.93 5.41 -2.77
CA HIS A 119 -2.78 6.57 -3.05
C HIS A 119 -2.11 7.53 -4.05
N ALA A 120 -2.74 8.67 -4.31
CA ALA A 120 -2.11 9.81 -4.94
C ALA A 120 -2.59 11.12 -4.28
N HIS A 121 -1.67 12.03 -4.00
CA HIS A 121 -1.99 13.35 -3.44
C HIS A 121 -2.00 14.42 -4.52
N SER A 122 -2.98 15.34 -4.48
CA SER A 122 -3.13 16.37 -5.51
C SER A 122 -2.25 17.61 -5.29
N THR A 123 -1.75 17.83 -4.07
CA THR A 123 -1.02 19.08 -3.72
C THR A 123 0.44 18.89 -3.30
N MET A 124 0.86 17.67 -2.96
CA MET A 124 2.23 17.41 -2.49
C MET A 124 3.05 16.79 -3.63
N MET A 125 4.29 17.25 -3.75
CA MET A 125 5.26 16.69 -4.69
C MET A 125 6.03 15.55 -4.02
N ASN A 126 6.60 14.63 -4.83
CA ASN A 126 7.40 13.48 -4.40
C ASN A 126 6.63 12.38 -3.64
N GLY A 127 7.17 11.15 -3.70
CA GLY A 127 6.84 10.01 -2.83
C GLY A 127 6.94 10.37 -1.35
N PHE A 128 5.97 9.97 -0.55
CA PHE A 128 6.05 9.99 0.91
C PHE A 128 5.16 8.88 1.46
N MET A 129 5.25 8.62 2.76
CA MET A 129 4.53 7.54 3.42
C MET A 129 4.00 8.01 4.77
N TYR A 130 2.69 7.87 4.98
CA TYR A 130 2.12 7.89 6.32
C TYR A 130 2.32 6.52 6.94
N GLY A 131 2.59 6.50 8.23
CA GLY A 131 2.66 5.27 9.01
C GLY A 131 1.87 5.43 10.31
N ASN A 132 1.66 4.32 10.99
CA ASN A 132 0.88 4.32 12.22
C ASN A 132 1.64 4.94 13.39
N VAL A 133 0.88 5.50 14.33
CA VAL A 133 1.41 6.01 15.58
C VAL A 133 1.35 4.87 16.60
N PHE A 134 2.48 4.56 17.21
CA PHE A 134 2.57 3.56 18.26
C PHE A 134 3.12 4.19 19.53
N GLU A 135 2.64 3.73 20.68
CA GLU A 135 3.22 4.09 21.98
C GLU A 135 4.51 3.30 22.25
N ASP A 136 4.61 2.09 21.72
CA ASP A 136 5.77 1.21 21.85
C ASP A 136 6.93 1.69 20.95
N GLU A 137 8.05 2.03 21.59
CA GLU A 137 9.23 2.56 20.89
C GLU A 137 9.84 1.56 19.88
N GLU A 138 9.85 0.27 20.19
CA GLU A 138 10.41 -0.76 19.30
C GLU A 138 9.62 -0.80 17.98
N ARG A 139 8.30 -0.73 18.05
CA ARG A 139 7.40 -0.66 16.89
C ARG A 139 7.58 0.62 16.10
N VAL A 140 7.77 1.76 16.77
CA VAL A 140 8.08 3.03 16.09
C VAL A 140 9.38 2.92 15.30
N GLN A 141 10.44 2.38 15.91
CA GLN A 141 11.72 2.19 15.23
C GLN A 141 11.61 1.21 14.06
N ARG A 142 10.93 0.07 14.25
CA ARG A 142 10.72 -0.94 13.20
C ARG A 142 9.98 -0.37 12.00
N GLN A 143 8.92 0.41 12.22
CA GLN A 143 8.18 1.06 11.14
C GLN A 143 9.03 2.08 10.38
N ALA A 144 9.92 2.81 11.05
CA ALA A 144 10.73 3.86 10.42
C ALA A 144 11.82 3.33 9.48
N VAL A 145 12.20 2.04 9.57
CA VAL A 145 13.25 1.45 8.73
C VAL A 145 12.90 1.53 7.25
N PHE A 146 11.69 1.09 6.87
CA PHE A 146 11.32 0.99 5.46
C PHE A 146 11.22 2.37 4.75
N PRO A 147 10.55 3.40 5.31
CA PRO A 147 10.58 4.74 4.72
C PRO A 147 11.98 5.34 4.63
N ARG A 148 12.88 5.05 5.60
CA ARG A 148 14.28 5.52 5.54
C ARG A 148 15.05 4.86 4.39
N LEU A 149 14.88 3.56 4.20
CA LEU A 149 15.47 2.84 3.07
C LEU A 149 14.92 3.35 1.74
N LEU A 150 13.62 3.60 1.64
CA LEU A 150 13.02 4.21 0.45
C LEU A 150 13.59 5.59 0.15
N CYS A 151 13.70 6.47 1.14
CA CYS A 151 14.29 7.79 0.98
C CYS A 151 15.74 7.75 0.50
N HIS A 152 16.50 6.70 0.87
CA HIS A 152 17.87 6.52 0.42
C HIS A 152 17.97 5.98 -1.01
N ASN A 153 17.04 5.11 -1.41
CA ASN A 153 17.12 4.36 -2.68
C ASN A 153 16.24 4.95 -3.79
N ALA A 154 15.28 5.80 -3.46
CA ALA A 154 14.38 6.46 -4.40
C ALA A 154 14.56 7.99 -4.28
N PRO A 155 15.16 8.66 -5.29
CA PRO A 155 15.42 10.09 -5.24
C PRO A 155 14.14 10.93 -5.17
N ASP A 156 13.05 10.38 -5.70
CA ASP A 156 11.74 11.00 -5.70
C ASP A 156 10.94 10.67 -4.43
N PHE A 157 11.52 10.02 -3.42
CA PHE A 157 10.88 9.74 -2.13
C PHE A 157 11.43 10.64 -1.03
N SER A 158 10.52 11.24 -0.25
CA SER A 158 10.79 12.17 0.85
C SER A 158 10.41 11.53 2.17
N PHE A 159 11.36 11.43 3.11
CA PHE A 159 11.11 10.87 4.45
C PHE A 159 10.23 11.78 5.32
N VAL A 160 10.36 13.10 5.17
CA VAL A 160 9.51 14.09 5.83
C VAL A 160 8.53 14.63 4.79
N SER A 161 7.24 14.68 5.13
CA SER A 161 6.22 15.31 4.30
C SER A 161 6.71 16.70 3.91
N PRO A 162 6.83 17.05 2.62
CA PRO A 162 7.21 18.39 2.22
C PRO A 162 6.07 19.33 2.60
N GLY A 163 6.17 19.98 3.76
CA GLY A 163 5.31 21.11 4.12
C GLY A 163 5.58 22.30 3.19
N PRO A 164 4.77 23.38 3.24
CA PRO A 164 4.85 24.51 2.32
C PRO A 164 6.12 25.38 2.45
N SER A 165 7.15 24.92 3.16
CA SER A 165 8.38 25.68 3.39
C SER A 165 9.57 24.74 3.44
N HIS A 166 10.17 24.45 2.28
CA HIS A 166 11.61 24.39 2.08
C HIS A 166 11.89 24.22 0.57
N ARG A 167 11.97 25.36 -0.14
CA ARG A 167 12.53 25.43 -1.48
C ARG A 167 13.99 24.95 -1.41
N ARG A 168 14.27 23.71 -1.81
CA ARG A 168 15.57 23.38 -2.41
C ARG A 168 15.41 23.50 -3.92
N THR A 169 16.17 24.43 -4.47
CA THR A 169 16.22 24.81 -5.89
C THR A 169 16.69 23.64 -6.75
N ARG A 170 15.75 22.99 -7.44
CA ARG A 170 16.03 22.25 -8.70
C ARG A 170 14.91 22.56 -9.70
N PRO A 171 15.23 22.66 -11.00
CA PRO A 171 14.25 23.06 -12.02
C PRO A 171 13.18 21.97 -12.19
N PRO A 172 11.98 22.34 -12.66
CA PRO A 172 10.85 21.42 -12.75
C PRO A 172 11.09 20.37 -13.85
N ILE A 173 10.97 19.10 -13.51
CA ILE A 173 10.77 18.01 -14.46
C ILE A 173 9.24 17.84 -14.61
N PRO A 174 8.69 17.79 -15.83
CA PRO A 174 7.26 17.78 -16.03
C PRO A 174 6.67 16.37 -15.83
N HIS A 175 5.51 16.35 -15.17
CA HIS A 175 4.48 15.30 -15.07
C HIS A 175 4.70 14.08 -14.15
N GLY A 176 3.86 14.05 -13.10
CA GLY A 176 3.23 12.83 -12.57
C GLY A 176 4.08 11.93 -11.69
N ALA A 177 4.37 12.37 -10.45
CA ALA A 177 5.00 11.53 -9.44
C ALA A 177 3.95 10.84 -8.55
N LEU A 178 4.34 9.68 -8.05
CA LEU A 178 3.52 8.58 -7.55
C LEU A 178 3.90 8.31 -6.09
N THR A 179 2.95 8.19 -5.15
CA THR A 179 3.28 8.23 -3.71
C THR A 179 2.38 7.34 -2.86
N THR A 180 2.95 6.67 -1.86
CA THR A 180 2.50 5.37 -1.31
C THR A 180 2.06 5.51 0.16
N GLU A 181 0.85 5.10 0.56
CA GLU A 181 0.46 5.06 1.99
C GLU A 181 0.85 3.69 2.59
N ALA A 182 1.39 3.64 3.81
CA ALA A 182 1.74 2.36 4.45
C ALA A 182 1.17 2.28 5.86
N ALA A 183 0.11 1.50 6.04
CA ALA A 183 -0.45 1.27 7.35
C ALA A 183 0.08 -0.06 7.91
N THR A 184 0.88 0.01 8.97
CA THR A 184 1.51 -1.12 9.66
C THR A 184 0.58 -1.81 10.67
N ARG A 185 0.29 -3.09 10.41
CA ARG A 185 -0.23 -4.14 11.32
C ARG A 185 -1.55 -3.92 12.10
N ASP A 186 -1.79 -2.78 12.75
CA ASP A 186 -2.87 -2.65 13.74
C ASP A 186 -3.95 -1.60 13.39
N ALA A 187 -3.82 -0.83 12.32
CA ALA A 187 -4.86 0.14 11.95
C ALA A 187 -6.17 -0.51 11.42
N PHE A 188 -6.16 -1.82 11.17
CA PHE A 188 -7.27 -2.53 10.51
C PHE A 188 -7.86 -3.68 11.33
N LEU A 189 -7.35 -3.92 12.55
CA LEU A 189 -7.79 -4.97 13.45
C LEU A 189 -8.40 -4.37 14.72
#